data_AF-A0A1F7MS28-F1
#
_entry.id   AF-A0A1F7MS28-F1
#
_cell.length_a   1.000
_cell.length_b   1.000
_cell.length_c   1.000
_cell.angle_alpha   90.00
_cell.angle_beta   90.00
_cell.angle_gamma   90.00
#
_symmetry.space_group_name_H-M   'P 1'
#
loop_
_entity.id
_entity.type
_entity.pdbx_description
1 polymer ?
#
loop_
_entity_poly.entity_id
_entity_poly.type
_entity_poly.pdbx_seq_one_letter_code
_entity_poly.pdbx_strand_id
1 'polypeptide(L)' 'MADDSPDSPAIRLRTAFDLCELGESMRRAQLRREHPGATDEEVEALLVTWLETRPGAEQGDGWGRAISWPPSRP' A
#
# COMPACT_ATOMS: atom_id res chain seq x y z
N MET A 1 3.88 1.91 31.92
CA MET A 1 3.71 0.66 31.16
C MET A 1 3.01 1.04 29.87
N ALA A 2 3.49 0.58 28.72
CA ALA A 2 2.76 0.79 27.47
C ALA A 2 1.37 0.16 27.62
N ASP A 3 0.34 0.88 27.21
CA ASP A 3 -1.02 0.36 27.19
C ASP A 3 -1.08 -0.72 26.08
N ASP A 4 -0.88 -1.98 26.47
CA ASP A 4 -1.01 -3.15 25.59
C ASP A 4 -2.49 -3.54 25.37
N SER A 5 -3.42 -2.61 25.61
CA SER A 5 -4.80 -2.75 25.19
C SER A 5 -4.86 -3.06 23.68
N PRO A 6 -5.71 -4.01 23.24
CA PRO A 6 -5.84 -4.37 21.83
C PRO A 6 -6.20 -3.19 20.92
N ASP A 7 -6.74 -2.10 21.48
CA ASP A 7 -7.09 -0.87 20.75
C ASP A 7 -6.01 0.22 20.83
N SER A 8 -4.81 -0.08 21.34
CA SER A 8 -3.74 0.92 21.39
C SER A 8 -3.29 1.35 19.98
N PRO A 9 -2.92 2.63 19.77
CA PRO A 9 -2.46 3.10 18.45
C PRO A 9 -1.28 2.29 17.89
N ALA A 10 -0.40 1.78 18.75
CA ALA A 10 0.73 0.96 18.35
C ALA A 10 0.29 -0.39 17.78
N ILE A 11 -0.68 -1.05 18.41
CA ILE A 11 -1.24 -2.31 17.91
C ILE A 11 -1.95 -2.08 16.57
N ARG A 12 -2.80 -1.05 16.48
CA ARG A 12 -3.49 -0.73 15.21
C ARG A 12 -2.51 -0.46 14.06
N LEU A 13 -1.42 0.25 14.31
CA LEU A 13 -0.41 0.53 13.30
C LEU A 13 0.31 -0.76 12.85
N ARG A 14 0.68 -1.63 13.78
CA ARG A 14 1.27 -2.95 13.43
C ARG A 14 0.30 -3.78 12.59
N THR A 15 -0.96 -3.87 13.01
CA THR A 15 -2.00 -4.56 12.25
C THR A 15 -2.17 -3.97 10.84
N ALA A 16 -2.10 -2.64 10.69
CA ALA A 16 -2.17 -2.00 9.38
C ALA A 16 -1.00 -2.43 8.46
N PHE A 17 0.22 -2.53 9.00
CA PHE A 17 1.37 -3.04 8.25
C PHE A 17 1.23 -4.52 7.90
N ASP A 18 0.78 -5.36 8.83
CA ASP A 18 0.54 -6.79 8.58
C ASP A 18 -0.49 -6.99 7.46
N LEU A 19 -1.55 -6.19 7.45
CA LEU A 19 -2.58 -6.22 6.40
C LEU A 19 -2.05 -5.71 5.05
N CYS A 20 -1.17 -4.71 5.06
CA CYS A 20 -0.51 -4.19 3.86
C CYS A 20 0.36 -5.28 3.21
N GLU A 21 1.23 -5.91 3.99
CA GLU A 21 2.11 -6.99 3.53
C GLU A 21 1.29 -8.18 2.99
N LEU A 22 0.22 -8.56 3.69
CA LEU A 22 -0.70 -9.60 3.24
C LEU A 22 -1.34 -9.23 1.89
N GLY A 23 -1.84 -8.00 1.74
CA GLY A 23 -2.45 -7.53 0.50
C GLY A 23 -1.47 -7.54 -0.68
N GLU A 24 -0.24 -7.08 -0.47
CA GLU A 24 0.83 -7.13 -1.48
C GLU A 24 1.16 -8.57 -1.89
N SER A 25 1.22 -9.50 -0.93
CA SER A 25 1.45 -10.92 -1.21
C SER A 25 0.36 -11.54 -2.10
N MET A 26 -0.90 -11.19 -1.84
CA MET A 26 -2.04 -11.65 -2.64
C MET A 26 -2.01 -11.05 -4.04
N ARG A 27 -1.71 -9.76 -4.17
CA ARG A 27 -1.61 -9.10 -5.48
C ARG A 27 -0.44 -9.65 -6.30
N ARG A 28 0.71 -9.92 -5.69
CA ARG A 28 1.86 -10.58 -6.33
C ARG A 28 1.49 -11.97 -6.85
N ALA A 29 0.78 -12.77 -6.05
CA ALA A 29 0.29 -14.08 -6.47
C ALA A 29 -0.71 -13.99 -7.63
N GLN A 30 -1.55 -12.95 -7.66
CA GLN A 30 -2.42 -12.67 -8.78
C GLN A 30 -1.65 -12.27 -10.04
N LEU A 31 -0.68 -11.36 -9.94
CA LEU A 31 0.16 -10.92 -11.06
C LEU A 31 0.94 -12.07 -11.68
N ARG A 32 1.47 -13.01 -10.89
CA ARG A 32 2.11 -14.23 -11.43
C ARG A 32 1.16 -15.10 -12.24
N ARG A 33 -0.13 -15.15 -11.88
CA ARG A 33 -1.16 -15.86 -12.66
C ARG A 33 -1.53 -15.10 -13.94
N GLU A 34 -1.58 -13.78 -13.88
CA GLU A 34 -1.87 -12.90 -15.04
C GLU A 34 -0.69 -12.86 -16.03
N HIS A 35 0.54 -13.01 -15.53
CA HIS A 35 1.79 -12.95 -16.29
C HIS A 35 2.70 -14.17 -16.01
N PRO A 36 2.36 -15.39 -16.51
CA PRO A 36 3.08 -16.61 -16.15
C PRO A 36 4.56 -16.67 -16.55
N GLY A 37 4.99 -15.83 -17.49
CA GLY A 37 6.38 -15.75 -17.96
C GLY A 37 7.19 -14.60 -17.34
N ALA A 38 6.59 -13.80 -16.46
CA ALA A 38 7.28 -12.68 -15.85
C ALA A 38 8.31 -13.17 -14.81
N THR A 39 9.47 -12.51 -14.75
CA THR A 39 10.44 -12.73 -13.67
C THR A 39 9.93 -12.12 -12.37
N ASP A 40 10.58 -12.45 -11.25
CA ASP A 40 10.22 -11.87 -9.96
C ASP A 40 10.38 -10.34 -9.96
N GLU A 41 11.44 -9.81 -10.59
CA GLU A 41 11.64 -8.36 -10.73
C GLU A 41 10.55 -7.70 -11.56
N GLU A 42 10.09 -8.34 -12.64
CA GLU A 42 9.00 -7.83 -13.47
C GLU A 42 7.68 -7.83 -12.70
N VAL A 43 7.42 -8.86 -11.90
CA VAL A 43 6.23 -8.92 -11.02
C VAL A 43 6.27 -7.81 -9.97
N GLU A 44 7.42 -7.55 -9.34
CA GLU A 44 7.57 -6.42 -8.40
C GLU A 44 7.32 -5.07 -9.10
N ALA A 45 7.86 -4.86 -10.31
CA ALA A 45 7.64 -3.63 -11.06
C ALA A 45 6.15 -3.41 -11.40
N LEU A 46 5.44 -4.48 -11.78
CA LEU A 46 4.00 -4.46 -12.00
C LEU A 46 3.22 -4.17 -10.72
N LEU A 47 3.65 -4.72 -9.58
CA LEU A 47 3.04 -4.45 -8.27
C LEU A 47 3.19 -2.98 -7.89
N VAL A 48 4.39 -2.42 -8.00
CA VAL A 48 4.66 -1.00 -7.70
C VAL A 48 3.82 -0.10 -8.60
N THR A 49 3.82 -0.34 -9.90
CA THR A 49 2.99 0.42 -10.86
C THR A 49 1.51 0.36 -10.47
N TRP A 50 1.03 -0.83 -10.10
CA TRP A 50 -0.35 -1.00 -9.67
C TRP A 50 -0.65 -0.25 -8.37
N LEU A 51 0.25 -0.25 -7.37
CA LEU A 51 0.04 0.46 -6.10
C LEU A 51 -0.10 1.98 -6.28
N GLU A 52 0.60 2.56 -7.25
CA GLU A 52 0.55 3.99 -7.57
C GLU A 52 -0.80 4.42 -8.19
N THR A 53 -1.44 3.53 -8.96
CA THR A 53 -2.64 3.86 -9.74
C THR A 53 -3.80 2.92 -9.46
N ARG A 54 -3.82 2.28 -8.29
CA ARG A 54 -4.82 1.25 -8.01
C ARG A 54 -6.24 1.86 -8.00
N PRO A 55 -7.25 1.10 -8.45
CA PRO A 55 -8.62 1.60 -8.50
C PRO A 55 -9.10 2.10 -7.13
N GLY A 56 -9.66 3.31 -7.09
CA GLY A 56 -10.19 3.95 -5.89
C GLY A 56 -9.14 4.63 -4.99
N ALA A 57 -7.86 4.56 -5.33
CA ALA A 57 -6.78 5.28 -4.65
C ALA A 57 -5.81 5.90 -5.67
N GLU A 58 -6.33 6.39 -6.79
CA GLU A 58 -5.54 6.99 -7.87
C GLU A 58 -4.83 8.30 -7.45
N GLN A 59 -5.19 8.85 -6.28
CA GLN A 59 -4.51 9.99 -5.63
C GLN A 59 -3.90 9.60 -4.26
N GLY A 60 -3.76 8.31 -3.99
CA GLY A 60 -3.36 7.75 -2.70
C GLY A 60 -4.52 7.60 -1.70
N ASP A 61 -4.22 7.00 -0.55
CA ASP A 61 -5.20 6.70 0.52
C ASP A 61 -5.38 7.83 1.53
N GLY A 62 -4.64 8.93 1.35
CA GLY A 62 -4.69 10.07 2.24
C GLY A 62 -6.04 10.78 2.15
N TRP A 63 -6.62 11.10 3.30
CA TRP A 63 -7.78 11.98 3.34
C TRP A 63 -7.39 13.40 2.91
N GLY A 64 -8.16 13.97 1.97
CA GLY A 64 -8.02 15.36 1.53
C GLY A 64 -7.74 15.51 0.03
N ARG A 65 -7.40 16.73 -0.39
CA ARG A 65 -7.01 17.02 -1.77
C ARG A 65 -5.49 16.91 -1.90
N ALA A 66 -5.01 16.21 -2.93
CA ALA A 66 -3.60 16.21 -3.27
C ALA A 66 -3.10 17.66 -3.49
N ILE A 67 -1.95 17.99 -2.89
CA ILE A 67 -1.27 19.28 -3.05
C ILE A 67 0.14 19.05 -3.55
N SER A 68 0.68 20.00 -4.31
CA SER A 68 2.11 20.04 -4.59
C SER A 68 2.86 20.43 -3.31
N TRP A 69 3.90 19.68 -2.97
CA TRP A 69 4.83 20.02 -1.90
C TRP A 69 6.10 20.66 -2.47
N PRO A 70 6.60 21.79 -1.94
CA PRO A 70 6.03 22.57 -0.83
C PRO A 70 4.76 23.35 -1.23
N PRO A 71 3.86 23.67 -0.26
CA PRO A 71 2.64 24.40 -0.57
C PRO A 71 2.98 25.81 -1.08
N SER A 72 2.33 26.23 -2.16
CA SER A 72 2.37 27.62 -2.62
C SER A 72 1.90 28.53 -1.48
N ARG A 73 2.73 29.51 -1.11
CA ARG A 73 2.39 30.50 -0.08
C ARG A 73 1.07 31.20 -0.48
N PRO A 74 0.13 31.44 0.46
CA PRO A 74 -1.13 32.11 0.14
C PRO A 74 -0.93 33.49 -0.49
#